data_AF-A0A948VWK4-F1
#
_entry.id   AF-A0A948VWK4-F1
#
_cell.length_a   1.000
_cell.length_b   1.000
_cell.length_c   1.000
_cell.angle_alpha   90.00
_cell.angle_beta   90.00
_cell.angle_gamma   90.00
#
_symmetry.space_group_name_H-M   'P 1'
#
loop_
_entity.id
_entity.type
_entity.pdbx_description
1 polymer ?
#
loop_
_entity_poly.entity_id
_entity_poly.type
_entity_poly.pdbx_seq_one_letter_code
_entity_poly.pdbx_strand_id
1 'polypeptide(L)' 'MVTKRTDYTAEAVEAARSVMLELTRLLGEYQEGIVIVGGWVPELLLSGAGHRHTGSLDVDLALDYHTLGEVG' A
#
# COMPACT_ATOMS: atom_id res chain seq x y z
N MET A 1 4.97 -2.12 21.49
CA MET A 1 4.17 -3.34 21.29
C MET A 1 4.84 -4.12 20.17
N VAL A 2 5.16 -5.41 20.38
CA VAL A 2 5.78 -6.24 19.33
C VAL A 2 4.67 -7.00 18.64
N THR A 3 4.42 -6.72 17.36
CA THR A 3 3.45 -7.44 16.53
C THR A 3 4.03 -8.80 16.13
N LYS A 4 3.23 -9.85 16.29
CA LYS A 4 3.57 -11.21 15.89
C LYS A 4 3.04 -11.47 14.49
N ARG A 5 3.65 -12.42 13.79
CA ARG A 5 3.19 -12.85 12.45
C ARG A 5 1.72 -13.31 12.45
N THR A 6 1.24 -13.85 13.56
CA THR A 6 -0.16 -14.27 13.76
C THR A 6 -1.15 -13.11 13.74
N ASP A 7 -0.69 -11.88 13.95
CA ASP A 7 -1.52 -10.69 14.00
C ASP A 7 -1.87 -10.21 12.58
N TYR A 8 -1.18 -10.72 11.55
CA TYR A 8 -1.45 -10.51 10.12
C TYR A 8 -2.32 -11.65 9.59
N THR A 9 -3.61 -11.63 9.94
CA THR A 9 -4.55 -12.62 9.41
C THR A 9 -4.71 -12.44 7.89
N ALA A 10 -4.92 -13.55 7.17
CA ALA A 10 -5.11 -13.49 5.72
C ALA A 10 -6.28 -12.58 5.33
N GLU A 11 -7.37 -12.63 6.09
CA GLU A 11 -8.54 -11.76 5.89
C GLU A 11 -8.19 -10.28 6.01
N ALA A 12 -7.46 -9.88 7.06
CA ALA A 12 -7.10 -8.49 7.27
C ALA A 12 -6.08 -7.98 6.24
N VAL A 13 -5.13 -8.84 5.84
CA VAL A 13 -4.18 -8.53 4.76
C VAL A 13 -4.89 -8.36 3.42
N GLU A 14 -5.85 -9.23 3.07
CA GLU A 14 -6.62 -9.09 1.82
C GLU A 14 -7.56 -7.87 1.84
N ALA A 15 -8.13 -7.53 3.00
CA ALA A 15 -8.89 -6.30 3.17
C ALA A 15 -8.01 -5.06 2.93
N ALA A 16 -6.84 -4.98 3.57
CA ALA A 16 -5.90 -3.88 3.36
C ALA A 16 -5.38 -3.82 1.91
N ARG A 17 -5.16 -4.97 1.26
CA ARG A 17 -4.81 -5.06 -0.17
C ARG A 17 -5.91 -4.49 -1.05
N SER A 18 -7.18 -4.79 -0.75
CA SER A 18 -8.34 -4.28 -1.49
C SER A 18 -8.43 -2.75 -1.38
N VAL A 19 -8.21 -2.20 -0.18
CA VAL A 19 -8.15 -0.76 0.06
C VAL A 19 -7.02 -0.11 -0.73
N MET A 20 -5.81 -0.69 -0.73
CA MET A 20 -4.67 -0.20 -1.51
C MET A 20 -4.99 -0.11 -3.01
N LEU A 21 -5.63 -1.14 -3.57
CA LEU A 21 -6.01 -1.17 -4.98
C LEU A 21 -7.05 -0.10 -5.31
N GLU A 22 -8.04 0.08 -4.45
CA GLU A 22 -9.07 1.10 -4.65
C GLU A 22 -8.49 2.52 -4.51
N LEU A 23 -7.65 2.78 -3.49
CA LEU A 23 -6.97 4.07 -3.33
C LEU A 23 -6.09 4.41 -4.52
N THR A 24 -5.30 3.46 -5.02
CA THR A 24 -4.44 3.68 -6.19
C THR A 24 -5.27 3.97 -7.44
N ARG A 25 -6.45 3.35 -7.56
CA ARG A 25 -7.38 3.62 -8.66
C ARG A 25 -8.03 5.00 -8.55
N LEU A 26 -8.48 5.39 -7.36
CA LEU A 26 -9.11 6.69 -7.10
C LEU A 26 -8.12 7.85 -7.28
N LEU A 27 -6.89 7.67 -6.80
CA LEU A 27 -5.83 8.66 -6.91
C LEU A 27 -5.04 8.53 -8.23
N GLY A 28 -5.49 7.69 -9.14
CA GLY A 28 -4.83 7.43 -10.42
C GLY A 28 -4.75 8.63 -11.36
N GLU A 29 -5.32 9.79 -11.03
CA GLU A 29 -5.08 11.05 -11.75
C GLU A 29 -3.81 11.77 -11.26
N TYR A 30 -3.37 11.49 -10.03
CA TYR A 30 -2.20 12.09 -9.38
C TYR A 30 -0.93 11.22 -9.52
N GLN A 31 -0.85 10.42 -10.58
CA GLN A 31 0.15 9.34 -10.76
C GLN A 31 1.60 9.77 -10.50
N GLU A 32 1.95 10.99 -10.90
CA GLU A 32 3.31 11.54 -10.76
C GLU A 32 3.57 12.10 -9.34
N GLY A 33 2.49 12.36 -8.59
CA GLY A 33 2.52 12.96 -7.26
C GLY A 33 2.28 12.00 -6.11
N ILE A 34 2.04 10.70 -6.39
CA ILE A 34 1.75 9.72 -5.35
C ILE A 34 2.62 8.48 -5.51
N VAL A 35 3.11 7.93 -4.39
CA VAL A 35 3.81 6.64 -4.37
C VAL A 35 3.41 5.83 -3.15
N ILE A 36 3.30 4.50 -3.31
CA ILE A 36 3.10 3.57 -2.20
C ILE A 36 4.44 3.41 -1.46
N VAL A 37 4.40 3.54 -0.14
CA VAL A 37 5.55 3.33 0.74
C VAL A 37 5.22 2.31 1.83
N GLY A 38 6.18 2.01 2.71
CA GLY A 38 5.93 1.15 3.87
C GLY A 38 5.78 -0.33 3.53
N GLY A 39 4.95 -1.03 4.31
CA GLY A 39 4.90 -2.49 4.36
C GLY A 39 4.44 -3.18 3.08
N TRP A 40 3.75 -2.48 2.17
CA TRP A 40 3.32 -3.06 0.89
C TRP A 40 4.43 -3.09 -0.18
N VAL A 41 5.47 -2.29 -0.04
CA VAL A 41 6.53 -2.16 -1.05
C VAL A 41 7.21 -3.50 -1.39
N PRO A 42 7.60 -4.36 -0.41
CA PRO A 42 8.20 -5.65 -0.73
C PRO A 42 7.27 -6.56 -1.53
N GLU A 43 5.97 -6.59 -1.22
CA GLU A 43 5.00 -7.40 -1.96
C GLU A 43 4.85 -6.92 -3.41
N LEU A 44 4.82 -5.60 -3.64
CA LEU A 44 4.67 -5.03 -4.98
C LEU A 44 5.91 -5.24 -5.86
N LEU A 45 7.11 -5.07 -5.29
CA LEU A 45 8.36 -5.14 -6.05
C LEU A 45 8.92 -6.57 -6.17
N LEU A 46 8.64 -7.45 -5.20
CA LEU A 46 9.27 -8.76 -5.07
C LEU A 46 8.28 -9.92 -5.10
N SER A 47 7.05 -9.73 -5.58
CA SER A 47 5.99 -10.76 -5.67
C SER A 47 6.43 -12.08 -6.34
N GLY A 48 7.51 -12.07 -7.15
CA GLY A 48 8.10 -13.24 -7.79
C GLY A 48 9.32 -13.87 -7.10
N ALA A 49 9.80 -13.34 -5.97
CA ALA A 49 11.09 -13.72 -5.36
C ALA A 49 11.09 -15.05 -4.57
N GLY A 50 10.08 -15.91 -4.78
CA GLY A 50 9.97 -17.23 -4.15
C GLY A 50 9.61 -17.25 -2.66
N HIS A 51 9.61 -16.09 -1.99
CA HIS A 51 9.21 -15.93 -0.60
C HIS A 51 7.95 -15.07 -0.51
N ARG A 52 6.91 -15.58 0.16
CA ARG A 52 5.66 -14.86 0.36
C ARG A 52 5.84 -13.78 1.44
N HIS A 53 5.51 -12.53 1.12
CA HIS A 53 5.46 -11.45 2.10
C HIS A 53 4.42 -11.75 3.19
N THR A 54 4.63 -11.30 4.43
CA THR A 54 3.67 -11.54 5.52
C THR A 54 2.38 -10.72 5.35
N GLY A 55 2.42 -9.64 4.56
CA GLY A 55 1.33 -8.70 4.36
C GLY A 55 1.52 -7.41 5.15
N SER A 56 0.67 -6.41 4.87
CA SER A 56 0.50 -5.21 5.70
C SER A 56 -0.98 -5.05 6.07
N LEU A 57 -1.27 -4.37 7.17
CA LEU A 57 -2.64 -4.09 7.62
C LEU A 57 -3.06 -2.64 7.36
N ASP A 58 -2.08 -1.79 7.07
CA ASP A 58 -2.16 -0.38 6.75
C ASP A 58 -1.73 -0.13 5.30
N VAL A 59 -2.04 1.05 4.77
CA VAL A 59 -1.62 1.51 3.45
C VAL A 59 -0.96 2.87 3.63
N ASP A 60 0.34 2.96 3.37
CA ASP A 60 1.09 4.20 3.45
C ASP A 60 1.31 4.79 2.04
N LEU A 61 0.98 6.07 1.89
CA LEU A 61 1.18 6.84 0.67
C LEU A 61 2.08 8.04 0.97
N ALA A 62 3.09 8.25 0.15
CA ALA A 62 3.82 9.51 0.11
C ALA A 62 3.27 10.35 -1.05
N LEU A 63 3.09 11.64 -0.77
CA LEU A 63 2.51 12.61 -1.69
C LEU A 63 3.51 13.73 -1.97
N ASP A 64 3.68 14.09 -3.24
CA ASP A 64 4.41 15.30 -3.63
C ASP A 64 3.46 16.49 -3.68
N TYR A 65 3.50 17.32 -2.63
CA TYR A 65 2.67 18.50 -2.49
C TYR A 65 2.89 19.55 -3.59
N HIS A 66 3.98 19.49 -4.36
CA HIS A 66 4.20 20.40 -5.49
C HIS A 66 3.34 20.07 -6.71
N THR A 67 2.90 18.82 -6.82
CA THR A 67 2.12 18.30 -7.97
C THR A 67 0.64 18.16 -7.65
N LEU A 68 0.27 18.18 -6.36
CA LEU A 68 -1.11 18.22 -5.91
C LEU A 68 -1.70 19.61 -6.14
N GLY A 69 -2.42 19.79 -7.25
CA GLY A 69 -3.24 20.97 -7.48
C GLY A 69 -4.47 21.02 -6.57
N GLU A 70 -4.98 22.22 -6.28
CA GLU A 70 -6.33 22.35 -5.71
C GLU A 70 -7.34 21.85 -6.74
N VAL A 71 -8.13 20.86 -6.36
CA VAL A 71 -9.35 20.50 -7.10
C VAL A 71 -10.51 21.23 -6.42
N GLY A 72 -10.95 22.32 -7.04
CA GLY A 72 -12.12 23.11 -6.67
C GLY A 72 -13.24 22.93 -7.67
#